data_AF-A0A401H279-F1
#
_entry.id   AF-A0A401H279-F1
#
_cell.length_a   1.000
_cell.length_b   1.000
_cell.length_c   1.000
_cell.angle_alpha   90.00
_cell.angle_beta   90.00
_cell.angle_gamma   90.00
#
_symmetry.space_group_name_H-M   'P 1'
#
loop_
_entity.id
_entity.type
_entity.pdbx_description
1 polymer ?
#
loop_
_entity_poly.entity_id
_entity_poly.type
_entity_poly.pdbx_seq_one_letter_code
_entity_poly.pdbx_strand_id
1 'polypeptide(L)'
;MYRIHPLKEDNWMPWKRRMTAFLDEKKLLSYITVEDGDNSGPSSAQEVDATAGEVEQPADEMDEDEKKLELSRDAAESKPIKDAVNMAFKHLMGVPKIDPKSLPFYPYQISREHELWPKDPGTHQPLIRFMWKHSASQKANAMGLRKVLETVRALGAQWVLTCKKFLEDILDTDLETRIRSKYDYMAYEWRKINKIAESSDDLQAAEDDGFGEQVVEGGGEDEGQVLPVATKDTRQSRPRGAQNSRVSSKLKARQRKRAHSTYTDAKFDSAFITNAMSDDEDDPDAIPGEGMKKWISHAPDYRSDIVRVLTISMHLRGLIPITDKAKAATTRIRGAEKKDSVPLKAKNLKSRIRAWQVKQELLDVNEHWFTSGRVTKSGMAWGDPEDPEPESEKKRKHDGEGSKRGKGKKRAIDRSAVEKSRAELDELLNGEDMNTVLTLET
;
A
#
# COMPACT_ATOMS: atom_id res chain seq x y z
N MET A 1 -2.15 -5.45 -39.19
CA MET A 1 -2.29 -6.21 -37.93
C MET A 1 -1.43 -5.54 -36.86
N TYR A 2 -2.02 -4.78 -35.93
CA TYR A 2 -1.27 -4.18 -34.83
C TYR A 2 -1.20 -5.19 -33.67
N ARG A 3 0.03 -5.61 -33.32
CA ARG A 3 0.28 -6.44 -32.13
C ARG A 3 0.15 -5.59 -30.88
N ILE A 4 -0.91 -5.82 -30.10
CA ILE A 4 -1.08 -5.23 -28.77
C ILE A 4 -0.28 -6.08 -27.78
N HIS A 5 0.75 -5.48 -27.18
CA HIS A 5 1.49 -6.12 -26.09
C HIS A 5 0.71 -6.00 -24.78
N PRO A 6 0.54 -7.08 -24.00
CA PRO A 6 -0.11 -7.01 -22.69
C PRO A 6 0.73 -6.13 -21.75
N LEU A 7 0.10 -5.11 -21.18
CA LEU A 7 0.69 -4.22 -20.17
C LEU A 7 0.94 -5.02 -18.88
N LYS A 8 2.14 -4.88 -18.32
CA LYS A 8 2.45 -5.39 -16.96
C LYS A 8 1.56 -4.70 -15.93
N GLU A 9 1.12 -5.45 -14.92
CA GLU A 9 0.13 -5.04 -13.88
C GLU A 9 0.45 -3.70 -13.19
N ASP A 10 1.74 -3.34 -13.09
CA ASP A 10 2.18 -2.09 -12.45
C ASP A 10 1.81 -0.80 -13.23
N ASN A 11 1.34 -0.90 -14.47
CA ASN A 11 1.02 0.25 -15.33
C ASN A 11 -0.48 0.53 -15.51
N TRP A 12 -1.35 -0.23 -14.84
CA TRP A 12 -2.80 -0.13 -15.00
C TRP A 12 -3.37 1.24 -14.57
N MET A 13 -2.91 1.78 -13.45
CA MET A 13 -3.45 3.03 -12.89
C MET A 13 -3.06 4.29 -13.68
N PRO A 14 -1.80 4.46 -14.13
CA PRO A 14 -1.44 5.54 -15.04
C PRO A 14 -2.18 5.48 -16.38
N TRP A 15 -2.39 4.28 -16.92
CA TRP A 15 -3.13 4.10 -18.18
C TRP A 15 -4.62 4.43 -18.01
N LYS A 16 -5.27 3.93 -16.95
CA LYS A 16 -6.66 4.25 -16.63
C LYS A 16 -6.89 5.76 -16.51
N ARG A 17 -5.99 6.48 -15.81
CA ARG A 17 -6.07 7.94 -15.70
C ARG A 17 -5.93 8.66 -17.04
N ARG A 18 -5.01 8.20 -17.90
CA ARG A 18 -4.85 8.76 -19.26
C ARG A 18 -6.07 8.49 -20.12
N MET A 19 -6.64 7.30 -20.02
CA MET A 19 -7.83 6.92 -20.80
C MET A 19 -9.07 7.69 -20.34
N THR A 20 -9.28 7.84 -19.03
CA THR A 20 -10.39 8.66 -18.51
C THR A 20 -10.25 10.12 -18.93
N ALA A 21 -9.04 10.70 -18.85
CA ALA A 21 -8.80 12.07 -19.31
C ALA A 21 -9.02 12.22 -20.82
N PHE A 22 -8.59 11.24 -21.63
CA PHE A 22 -8.82 11.24 -23.08
C PHE A 22 -10.30 11.15 -23.42
N LEU A 23 -11.06 10.29 -22.75
CA LEU A 23 -12.49 10.14 -22.99
C LEU A 23 -13.29 11.36 -22.53
N ASP A 24 -12.88 12.00 -21.44
CA ASP A 24 -13.44 13.27 -20.95
C ASP A 24 -13.15 14.42 -21.95
N GLU A 25 -11.91 14.53 -22.44
CA GLU A 25 -11.53 15.49 -23.48
C GLU A 25 -12.34 15.31 -24.78
N LYS A 26 -12.65 14.06 -25.14
CA LYS A 26 -13.47 13.75 -26.31
C LYS A 26 -14.97 13.86 -26.06
N LYS A 27 -15.41 14.24 -24.85
CA LYS A 27 -16.83 14.25 -24.42
C LYS A 27 -17.53 12.91 -24.65
N LEU A 28 -16.78 11.81 -24.60
CA LEU A 28 -17.30 10.44 -24.76
C LEU A 28 -17.74 9.85 -23.42
N LEU A 29 -17.48 10.54 -22.30
CA LEU A 29 -18.10 10.24 -21.02
C LEU A 29 -19.50 10.87 -20.95
N SER A 30 -20.50 10.25 -21.58
CA SER A 30 -21.88 10.51 -21.20
C SER A 30 -22.14 9.79 -19.88
N TYR A 31 -22.20 10.53 -18.78
CA TYR A 31 -22.60 9.96 -17.50
C TYR A 31 -24.06 9.48 -17.61
N ILE A 32 -24.28 8.18 -17.38
CA ILE A 32 -25.59 7.63 -17.06
C ILE A 32 -25.96 8.21 -15.69
N THR A 33 -26.71 9.31 -15.69
CA THR A 33 -27.45 9.76 -14.52
C THR A 33 -28.73 8.94 -14.45
N VAL A 34 -28.72 7.91 -13.59
CA VAL A 34 -29.96 7.27 -13.14
C VAL A 34 -30.68 8.30 -12.27
N GLU A 35 -31.74 8.91 -12.82
CA GLU A 35 -32.67 9.73 -12.05
C GLU A 35 -33.57 8.79 -11.24
N ASP A 36 -33.33 8.71 -9.93
CA ASP A 36 -34.28 8.09 -8.99
C ASP A 36 -35.49 9.03 -8.87
N GLY A 37 -36.62 8.58 -9.40
CA GLY A 37 -37.91 9.29 -9.33
C GLY A 37 -38.54 9.20 -7.95
N ASP A 38 -38.91 10.37 -7.41
CA ASP A 38 -39.77 10.49 -6.24
C ASP A 38 -41.15 11.03 -6.66
N ASN A 39 -42.19 10.31 -6.24
CA ASN A 39 -43.58 10.42 -6.67
C ASN A 39 -44.42 11.12 -5.59
N SER A 40 -44.92 12.34 -5.84
CA SER A 40 -46.24 12.84 -5.38
C SER A 40 -46.51 14.28 -5.86
N GLY A 41 -47.50 14.46 -6.76
CA GLY A 41 -47.89 15.74 -7.40
C GLY A 41 -48.86 16.62 -6.58
N PRO A 42 -49.84 17.33 -7.18
CA PRO A 42 -50.00 17.77 -8.57
C PRO A 42 -50.26 19.30 -8.69
N SER A 43 -49.85 19.96 -9.78
CA SER A 43 -50.55 21.18 -10.27
C SER A 43 -50.14 21.62 -11.67
N SER A 44 -51.17 21.78 -12.51
CA SER A 44 -51.34 22.73 -13.62
C SER A 44 -50.32 22.77 -14.79
N ALA A 45 -50.76 22.14 -15.88
CA ALA A 45 -50.84 22.67 -17.25
C ALA A 45 -49.70 23.57 -17.78
N GLN A 46 -48.94 23.03 -18.73
CA GLN A 46 -48.71 23.71 -20.02
C GLN A 46 -48.21 22.70 -21.06
N GLU A 47 -48.98 22.57 -22.13
CA GLU A 47 -48.62 21.86 -23.36
C GLU A 47 -47.41 22.54 -24.02
N VAL A 48 -46.32 21.80 -24.21
CA VAL A 48 -45.34 22.08 -25.26
C VAL A 48 -44.93 20.77 -25.92
N ASP A 49 -45.46 20.63 -27.12
CA ASP A 49 -45.11 19.68 -28.16
C ASP A 49 -43.63 19.82 -28.54
N ALA A 50 -42.84 18.80 -28.24
CA ALA A 50 -41.50 18.60 -28.78
C ALA A 50 -41.20 17.10 -28.81
N THR A 51 -41.60 16.49 -29.93
CA THR A 51 -41.28 15.13 -30.34
C THR A 51 -39.77 14.99 -30.55
N ALA A 52 -39.02 14.73 -29.48
CA ALA A 52 -37.65 14.26 -29.54
C ALA A 52 -37.68 12.73 -29.65
N GLY A 53 -37.35 12.22 -30.85
CA GLY A 53 -37.23 10.80 -31.12
C GLY A 53 -36.23 10.16 -30.16
N GLU A 54 -36.77 9.44 -29.18
CA GLU A 54 -36.08 8.50 -28.33
C GLU A 54 -35.55 7.39 -29.25
N VAL A 55 -34.29 7.55 -29.68
CA VAL A 55 -33.56 6.48 -30.33
C VAL A 55 -33.30 5.46 -29.22
N GLU A 56 -34.22 4.52 -29.05
CA GLU A 56 -33.95 3.25 -28.38
C GLU A 56 -32.72 2.66 -29.05
N GLN A 57 -31.55 2.90 -28.44
CA GLN A 57 -30.37 2.14 -28.78
C GLN A 57 -30.73 0.69 -28.45
N PRO A 58 -30.64 -0.24 -29.42
CA PRO A 58 -30.91 -1.64 -29.15
C PRO A 58 -29.98 -2.01 -28.00
N ALA A 59 -30.57 -2.48 -26.89
CA ALA A 59 -29.80 -3.04 -25.80
C ALA A 59 -28.98 -4.19 -26.41
N ASP A 60 -27.71 -3.92 -26.70
CA ASP A 60 -26.78 -4.90 -27.26
C ASP A 60 -26.87 -6.12 -26.35
N GLU A 61 -27.49 -7.18 -26.86
CA GLU A 61 -27.65 -8.43 -26.15
C GLU A 61 -26.25 -8.96 -25.90
N MET A 62 -25.70 -8.70 -24.71
CA MET A 62 -24.44 -9.28 -24.29
C MET A 62 -24.53 -10.79 -24.45
N ASP A 63 -23.55 -11.36 -25.14
CA ASP A 63 -23.39 -12.78 -25.38
C ASP A 63 -23.53 -13.55 -24.05
N GLU A 64 -24.22 -14.69 -24.08
CA GLU A 64 -24.47 -15.51 -22.87
C GLU A 64 -23.17 -15.89 -22.14
N ASP A 65 -22.09 -16.08 -22.89
CA ASP A 65 -20.76 -16.37 -22.35
C ASP A 65 -20.18 -15.19 -21.55
N GLU A 66 -20.41 -13.95 -21.99
CA GLU A 66 -19.94 -12.76 -21.27
C GLU A 66 -20.70 -12.57 -19.96
N LYS A 67 -22.01 -12.78 -19.98
CA LYS A 67 -22.85 -12.77 -18.76
C LYS A 67 -22.38 -13.83 -17.76
N LYS A 68 -22.05 -15.03 -18.23
CA LYS A 68 -21.54 -16.12 -17.38
C LYS A 68 -20.18 -15.77 -16.76
N LEU A 69 -19.29 -15.14 -17.52
CA LEU A 69 -18.00 -14.67 -17.01
C LEU A 69 -18.17 -13.57 -15.96
N GLU A 70 -19.12 -12.65 -16.14
CA GLU A 70 -19.42 -11.60 -15.17
C GLU A 70 -19.98 -12.18 -13.86
N LEU A 71 -20.98 -13.06 -13.95
CA LEU A 71 -21.54 -13.76 -12.78
C LEU A 71 -20.48 -14.55 -12.02
N SER A 72 -19.56 -15.20 -12.73
CA SER A 72 -18.45 -15.94 -12.11
C SER A 72 -17.50 -15.02 -11.34
N ARG A 73 -17.15 -13.85 -11.89
CA ARG A 73 -16.30 -12.85 -11.22
C ARG A 73 -16.98 -12.27 -9.98
N ASP A 74 -18.27 -11.96 -10.08
CA ASP A 74 -19.07 -11.47 -8.95
C ASP A 74 -19.20 -12.53 -7.85
N ALA A 75 -19.42 -13.79 -8.23
CA ALA A 75 -19.42 -14.90 -7.31
C ALA A 75 -18.06 -15.04 -6.60
N ALA A 76 -16.94 -14.94 -7.31
CA ALA A 76 -15.59 -15.01 -6.74
C ALA A 76 -15.33 -13.90 -5.70
N GLU A 77 -15.88 -12.70 -5.91
CA GLU A 77 -15.78 -11.59 -4.97
C GLU A 77 -16.86 -11.57 -3.88
N SER A 78 -17.83 -12.48 -3.94
CA SER A 78 -18.88 -12.60 -2.93
C SER A 78 -18.30 -12.98 -1.55
N LYS A 79 -18.94 -12.48 -0.48
CA LYS A 79 -18.55 -12.82 0.89
C LYS A 79 -18.64 -14.33 1.18
N PRO A 80 -19.68 -15.08 0.76
CA PRO A 80 -19.76 -16.52 1.03
C PRO A 80 -18.59 -17.33 0.46
N ILE A 81 -18.14 -17.03 -0.77
CA ILE A 81 -16.97 -17.69 -1.37
C ILE A 81 -15.70 -17.35 -0.58
N LYS A 82 -15.53 -16.08 -0.19
CA LYS A 82 -14.40 -15.65 0.66
C LYS A 82 -14.35 -16.40 1.99
N ASP A 83 -15.51 -16.60 2.61
CA ASP A 83 -15.63 -17.31 3.88
C ASP A 83 -15.36 -18.82 3.71
N ALA A 84 -15.87 -19.45 2.63
CA ALA A 84 -15.58 -20.85 2.31
C ALA A 84 -14.10 -21.10 2.04
N VAL A 85 -13.43 -20.22 1.28
CA VAL A 85 -11.97 -20.28 1.05
C VAL A 85 -11.21 -20.14 2.37
N ASN A 86 -11.60 -19.21 3.25
CA ASN A 86 -10.97 -19.06 4.57
C ASN A 86 -11.14 -20.33 5.43
N MET A 87 -12.32 -20.97 5.40
CA MET A 87 -12.57 -22.22 6.13
C MET A 87 -11.71 -23.37 5.59
N ALA A 88 -11.59 -23.49 4.26
CA ALA A 88 -10.72 -24.49 3.63
C ALA A 88 -9.26 -24.34 4.06
N PHE A 89 -8.73 -23.12 4.05
CA PHE A 89 -7.36 -22.85 4.51
C PHE A 89 -7.17 -23.21 6.00
N LYS A 90 -8.12 -22.86 6.88
CA LYS A 90 -8.05 -23.20 8.31
C LYS A 90 -8.01 -24.71 8.52
N HIS A 91 -8.95 -25.41 7.89
CA HIS A 91 -9.10 -26.86 8.00
C HIS A 91 -7.85 -27.58 7.49
N LEU A 92 -7.43 -27.29 6.25
CA LEU A 92 -6.30 -28.00 5.62
C LEU A 92 -4.94 -27.69 6.26
N MET A 93 -4.76 -26.52 6.87
CA MET A 93 -3.53 -26.20 7.60
C MET A 93 -3.57 -26.64 9.07
N GLY A 94 -4.74 -27.00 9.60
CA GLY A 94 -4.92 -27.33 11.01
C GLY A 94 -4.72 -26.13 11.93
N VAL A 95 -5.18 -24.94 11.53
CA VAL A 95 -5.06 -23.71 12.32
C VAL A 95 -6.43 -23.18 12.75
N PRO A 96 -6.59 -22.74 14.00
CA PRO A 96 -7.87 -22.20 14.48
C PRO A 96 -8.19 -20.84 13.83
N LYS A 97 -7.16 -20.06 13.53
CA LYS A 97 -7.25 -18.73 12.96
C LYS A 97 -6.17 -18.55 11.90
N ILE A 98 -6.52 -17.83 10.84
CA ILE A 98 -5.56 -17.40 9.82
C ILE A 98 -5.09 -16.01 10.25
N ASP A 99 -3.99 -15.96 10.99
CA ASP A 99 -3.29 -14.72 11.30
C ASP A 99 -1.80 -14.86 10.98
N PRO A 100 -1.14 -13.79 10.53
CA PRO A 100 0.24 -13.86 10.06
C PRO A 100 1.25 -14.42 11.07
N LYS A 101 0.95 -14.34 12.38
CA LYS A 101 1.78 -14.86 13.46
C LYS A 101 1.55 -16.35 13.75
N SER A 102 0.38 -16.89 13.40
CA SER A 102 0.04 -18.30 13.61
C SER A 102 0.20 -19.16 12.35
N LEU A 103 0.58 -18.58 11.21
CA LEU A 103 0.78 -19.34 9.98
C LEU A 103 1.92 -20.36 10.17
N PRO A 104 1.69 -21.65 9.90
CA PRO A 104 2.66 -22.70 10.19
C PRO A 104 3.86 -22.59 9.25
N PHE A 105 5.05 -22.89 9.78
CA PHE A 105 6.27 -22.96 8.99
C PHE A 105 6.27 -24.19 8.07
N TYR A 106 6.98 -24.08 6.95
CA TYR A 106 7.25 -25.23 6.09
C TYR A 106 8.33 -26.11 6.72
N PRO A 107 8.09 -27.41 6.96
CA PRO A 107 9.09 -28.32 7.52
C PRO A 107 10.10 -28.69 6.43
N TYR A 108 11.17 -27.91 6.33
CA TYR A 108 12.27 -28.21 5.41
C TYR A 108 12.91 -29.56 5.77
N GLN A 109 13.45 -30.25 4.77
CA GLN A 109 14.16 -31.55 4.89
C GLN A 109 13.26 -32.77 5.16
N ILE A 110 11.95 -32.57 5.32
CA ILE A 110 11.01 -33.63 5.61
C ILE A 110 10.03 -33.73 4.43
N SER A 111 9.83 -34.93 3.88
CA SER A 111 8.82 -35.15 2.83
C SER A 111 7.41 -35.21 3.43
N ARG A 112 6.38 -35.03 2.60
CA ARG A 112 4.99 -35.04 3.07
C ARG A 112 4.57 -36.38 3.66
N GLU A 113 5.20 -37.45 3.21
CA GLU A 113 4.96 -38.84 3.60
C GLU A 113 5.69 -39.21 4.90
N HIS A 114 6.61 -38.36 5.37
CA HIS A 114 7.41 -38.63 6.55
C HIS A 114 6.56 -38.63 7.83
N GLU A 115 6.94 -39.47 8.80
CA GLU A 115 6.19 -39.64 10.05
C GLU A 115 6.03 -38.34 10.86
N LEU A 116 7.10 -37.53 10.90
CA LEU A 116 7.14 -36.22 11.56
C LEU A 116 6.37 -35.10 10.82
N TRP A 117 5.81 -35.37 9.62
CA TRP A 117 5.00 -34.36 8.95
C TRP A 117 3.73 -34.08 9.77
N PRO A 118 3.34 -32.81 10.00
CA PRO A 118 2.15 -32.50 10.79
C PRO A 118 0.89 -33.13 10.21
N LYS A 119 0.19 -33.91 11.04
CA LYS A 119 -1.06 -34.60 10.68
C LYS A 119 -2.24 -34.01 11.43
N ASP A 120 -3.40 -34.06 10.81
CA ASP A 120 -4.67 -33.72 11.45
C ASP A 120 -4.98 -34.77 12.54
N PRO A 121 -5.34 -34.36 13.77
CA PRO A 121 -5.51 -35.28 14.88
C PRO A 121 -6.73 -36.22 14.72
N GLY A 122 -7.75 -35.82 13.95
CA GLY A 122 -8.95 -36.64 13.76
C GLY A 122 -8.83 -37.60 12.59
N THR A 123 -8.28 -37.14 11.46
CA THR A 123 -8.21 -37.90 10.21
C THR A 123 -6.86 -38.58 9.98
N HIS A 124 -5.83 -38.22 10.76
CA HIS A 124 -4.42 -38.60 10.55
C HIS A 124 -3.86 -38.23 9.18
N GLN A 125 -4.56 -37.40 8.39
CA GLN A 125 -4.09 -36.96 7.09
C GLN A 125 -3.01 -35.87 7.23
N PRO A 126 -2.00 -35.84 6.33
CA PRO A 126 -0.97 -34.82 6.36
C PRO A 126 -1.54 -33.44 6.03
N LEU A 127 -1.36 -32.50 6.96
CA LEU A 127 -1.79 -31.11 6.82
C LEU A 127 -0.97 -30.39 5.73
N ILE A 128 -1.57 -29.40 5.09
CA ILE A 128 -0.89 -28.58 4.10
C ILE A 128 0.07 -27.61 4.80
N ARG A 129 1.28 -27.49 4.25
CA ARG A 129 2.29 -26.50 4.66
C ARG A 129 2.74 -25.75 3.42
N PHE A 130 2.77 -24.42 3.53
CA PHE A 130 3.14 -23.55 2.43
C PHE A 130 4.52 -22.94 2.63
N MET A 131 5.28 -22.83 1.55
CA MET A 131 6.55 -22.13 1.53
C MET A 131 6.31 -20.62 1.36
N TRP A 132 6.06 -19.90 2.47
CA TRP A 132 5.68 -18.48 2.45
C TRP A 132 6.73 -17.52 1.84
N LYS A 133 7.99 -17.95 1.73
CA LYS A 133 9.05 -17.20 1.05
C LYS A 133 8.96 -17.26 -0.48
N HIS A 134 8.12 -18.14 -1.03
CA HIS A 134 7.98 -18.38 -2.46
C HIS A 134 6.61 -17.94 -2.98
N SER A 135 6.43 -18.00 -4.30
CA SER A 135 5.16 -17.66 -4.96
C SER A 135 4.18 -18.83 -4.96
N ALA A 136 2.91 -18.53 -5.26
CA ALA A 136 1.85 -19.52 -5.43
C ALA A 136 2.16 -20.55 -6.54
N SER A 137 2.95 -20.17 -7.56
CA SER A 137 3.27 -21.02 -8.71
C SER A 137 4.36 -22.06 -8.42
N GLN A 138 5.04 -21.97 -7.28
CA GLN A 138 6.00 -23.01 -6.88
C GLN A 138 5.27 -24.35 -6.72
N LYS A 139 5.82 -25.44 -7.27
CA LYS A 139 5.19 -26.77 -7.31
C LYS A 139 4.56 -27.21 -5.98
N ALA A 140 5.29 -27.06 -4.86
CA ALA A 140 4.78 -27.41 -3.53
C ALA A 140 3.54 -26.58 -3.13
N ASN A 141 3.59 -25.26 -3.33
CA ASN A 141 2.47 -24.38 -3.03
C ASN A 141 1.30 -24.64 -3.99
N ALA A 142 1.56 -24.79 -5.29
CA ALA A 142 0.54 -25.04 -6.31
C ALA A 142 -0.27 -26.31 -6.02
N MET A 143 0.36 -27.40 -5.59
CA MET A 143 -0.34 -28.61 -5.15
C MET A 143 -1.23 -28.36 -3.93
N GLY A 144 -0.73 -27.59 -2.96
CA GLY A 144 -1.52 -27.20 -1.79
C GLY A 144 -2.74 -26.34 -2.17
N LEU A 145 -2.57 -25.38 -3.07
CA LEU A 145 -3.67 -24.52 -3.54
C LEU A 145 -4.71 -25.28 -4.36
N ARG A 146 -4.28 -26.26 -5.18
CA ARG A 146 -5.22 -27.17 -5.86
C ARG A 146 -6.04 -27.96 -4.86
N LYS A 147 -5.42 -28.44 -3.77
CA LYS A 147 -6.15 -29.13 -2.72
C LYS A 147 -7.17 -28.23 -2.01
N VAL A 148 -6.82 -26.95 -1.81
CA VAL A 148 -7.76 -25.95 -1.29
C VAL A 148 -8.95 -25.79 -2.24
N LEU A 149 -8.74 -25.71 -3.55
CA LEU A 149 -9.82 -25.63 -4.54
C LEU A 149 -10.75 -26.84 -4.48
N GLU A 150 -10.19 -28.06 -4.51
CA GLU A 150 -10.95 -29.31 -4.41
C GLU A 150 -11.81 -29.33 -3.14
N THR A 151 -11.23 -28.90 -2.01
CA THR A 151 -11.93 -28.85 -0.73
C THR A 151 -13.04 -27.80 -0.70
N VAL A 152 -12.84 -26.63 -1.31
CA VAL A 152 -13.90 -25.60 -1.42
C VAL A 152 -15.06 -26.12 -2.27
N ARG A 153 -14.77 -26.79 -3.39
CA ARG A 153 -15.80 -27.41 -4.25
C ARG A 153 -16.57 -28.51 -3.50
N ALA A 154 -15.88 -29.35 -2.75
CA ALA A 154 -16.50 -30.49 -2.06
C ALA A 154 -17.28 -30.08 -0.79
N LEU A 155 -16.72 -29.20 0.05
CA LEU A 155 -17.23 -28.92 1.41
C LEU A 155 -17.68 -27.48 1.61
N GLY A 156 -17.44 -26.57 0.65
CA GLY A 156 -17.73 -25.15 0.80
C GLY A 156 -19.20 -24.85 1.11
N ALA A 157 -20.13 -25.55 0.45
CA ALA A 157 -21.56 -25.42 0.71
C ALA A 157 -21.99 -25.98 2.07
N GLN A 158 -21.28 -26.99 2.60
CA GLN A 158 -21.54 -27.55 3.93
C GLN A 158 -21.07 -26.60 5.03
N TRP A 159 -19.91 -25.96 4.85
CA TRP A 159 -19.36 -25.01 5.83
C TRP A 159 -20.06 -23.66 5.81
N VAL A 160 -20.45 -23.19 4.62
CA VAL A 160 -21.10 -21.90 4.41
C VAL A 160 -22.31 -22.13 3.51
N LEU A 161 -23.48 -22.33 4.12
CA LEU A 161 -24.71 -22.70 3.41
C LEU A 161 -25.09 -21.71 2.29
N THR A 162 -24.86 -20.42 2.51
CA THR A 162 -25.11 -19.36 1.53
C THR A 162 -24.17 -19.39 0.32
N CYS A 163 -23.06 -20.13 0.40
CA CYS A 163 -22.08 -20.27 -0.67
C CYS A 163 -22.57 -21.19 -1.81
N LYS A 164 -23.58 -22.04 -1.55
CA LYS A 164 -24.04 -23.05 -2.53
C LYS A 164 -24.37 -22.45 -3.90
N LYS A 165 -25.17 -21.38 -3.94
CA LYS A 165 -25.55 -20.70 -5.20
C LYS A 165 -24.32 -20.18 -5.95
N PHE A 166 -23.43 -19.48 -5.24
CA PHE A 166 -22.20 -18.95 -5.82
C PHE A 166 -21.24 -20.04 -6.33
N LEU A 167 -21.25 -21.23 -5.71
CA LEU A 167 -20.45 -22.36 -6.20
C LEU A 167 -21.01 -22.95 -7.50
N GLU A 168 -22.31 -22.82 -7.78
CA GLU A 168 -22.91 -23.26 -9.04
C GLU A 168 -22.54 -22.28 -10.18
N ASP A 169 -22.44 -20.99 -9.87
CA ASP A 169 -22.16 -19.94 -10.86
C ASP A 169 -20.66 -19.71 -11.13
N ILE A 170 -19.80 -19.94 -10.14
CA ILE A 170 -18.37 -19.64 -10.24
C ILE A 170 -17.61 -20.65 -11.11
N LEU A 171 -16.78 -20.14 -12.02
CA LEU A 171 -15.83 -20.92 -12.80
C LEU A 171 -14.59 -21.28 -11.97
N ASP A 172 -13.98 -22.43 -12.25
CA ASP A 172 -12.77 -22.87 -11.54
C ASP A 172 -11.61 -21.87 -11.67
N THR A 173 -11.46 -21.22 -12.82
CA THR A 173 -10.40 -20.22 -13.06
C THR A 173 -10.51 -19.01 -12.13
N ASP A 174 -11.73 -18.54 -11.87
CA ASP A 174 -11.96 -17.40 -10.98
C ASP A 174 -11.81 -17.80 -9.51
N LEU A 175 -12.25 -19.01 -9.16
CA LEU A 175 -12.03 -19.59 -7.83
C LEU A 175 -10.53 -19.81 -7.55
N GLU A 176 -9.76 -20.33 -8.50
CA GLU A 176 -8.30 -20.46 -8.40
C GLU A 176 -7.63 -19.11 -8.19
N THR A 177 -8.03 -18.10 -8.97
CA THR A 177 -7.51 -16.72 -8.87
C THR A 177 -7.80 -16.14 -7.49
N ARG A 178 -8.99 -16.40 -6.94
CA ARG A 178 -9.37 -15.99 -5.59
C ARG A 178 -8.52 -16.67 -4.51
N ILE A 179 -8.31 -17.97 -4.64
CA ILE A 179 -7.48 -18.77 -3.72
C ILE A 179 -6.00 -18.30 -3.77
N ARG A 180 -5.45 -18.04 -4.96
CA ARG A 180 -4.10 -17.45 -5.12
C ARG A 180 -4.01 -16.08 -4.47
N SER A 181 -4.96 -15.20 -4.73
CA SER A 181 -4.98 -13.85 -4.15
C SER A 181 -4.97 -13.90 -2.62
N LYS A 182 -5.73 -14.84 -2.03
CA LYS A 182 -5.72 -15.09 -0.58
C LYS A 182 -4.35 -15.59 -0.10
N TYR A 183 -3.75 -16.54 -0.80
CA TYR A 183 -2.40 -17.03 -0.50
C TYR A 183 -1.36 -15.91 -0.53
N ASP A 184 -1.33 -15.10 -1.60
CA ASP A 184 -0.34 -14.04 -1.78
C ASP A 184 -0.45 -12.97 -0.69
N TYR A 185 -1.68 -12.65 -0.26
CA TYR A 185 -1.92 -11.78 0.88
C TYR A 185 -1.33 -12.36 2.18
N MET A 186 -1.58 -13.64 2.47
CA MET A 186 -1.03 -14.31 3.66
C MET A 186 0.50 -14.36 3.63
N ALA A 187 1.08 -14.72 2.47
CA ALA A 187 2.51 -14.79 2.28
C ALA A 187 3.17 -13.39 2.42
N TYR A 188 2.52 -12.33 1.92
CA TYR A 188 2.97 -10.95 2.10
C TYR A 188 2.99 -10.54 3.57
N GLU A 189 1.90 -10.73 4.31
CA GLU A 189 1.85 -10.35 5.72
C GLU A 189 2.81 -11.19 6.57
N TRP A 190 2.97 -12.48 6.26
CA TRP A 190 3.98 -13.34 6.89
C TRP A 190 5.40 -12.79 6.67
N ARG A 191 5.77 -12.46 5.43
CA ARG A 191 7.10 -11.90 5.10
C ARG A 191 7.33 -10.55 5.77
N LYS A 192 6.30 -9.73 5.87
CA LYS A 192 6.37 -8.42 6.54
C LYS A 192 6.71 -8.55 8.02
N ILE A 193 6.10 -9.50 8.74
CA ILE A 193 6.42 -9.75 10.15
C ILE A 193 7.82 -10.34 10.30
N ASN A 194 8.16 -11.35 9.49
CA ASN A 194 9.47 -12.01 9.61
C ASN A 194 10.63 -11.12 9.17
N LYS A 195 10.44 -10.20 8.22
CA LYS A 195 11.45 -9.21 7.85
C LYS A 195 11.77 -8.25 9.01
N ILE A 196 10.76 -7.88 9.79
CA ILE A 196 10.96 -7.02 10.97
C ILE A 196 11.81 -7.76 12.00
N ALA A 197 11.53 -9.05 12.23
CA ALA A 197 12.32 -9.88 13.13
C ALA A 197 13.77 -10.02 12.66
N GLU A 198 14.00 -10.37 11.38
CA GLU A 198 15.34 -10.48 10.79
C GLU A 198 16.12 -9.15 10.92
N SER A 199 15.47 -7.99 10.75
CA SER A 199 16.13 -6.68 10.93
C SER A 199 16.32 -6.25 12.39
N SER A 200 15.56 -6.82 13.33
CA SER A 200 15.66 -6.52 14.76
C SER A 200 16.83 -7.28 15.37
N ASP A 201 17.02 -8.53 14.98
CA ASP A 201 18.15 -9.35 15.44
C ASP A 201 19.49 -8.76 14.97
N ASP A 202 19.55 -8.18 13.75
CA ASP A 202 20.74 -7.48 13.27
C ASP A 202 21.10 -6.22 14.09
N LEU A 203 20.11 -5.57 14.72
CA LEU A 203 20.36 -4.42 15.60
C LEU A 203 20.75 -4.86 17.01
N GLN A 204 20.21 -5.96 17.50
CA GLN A 204 20.54 -6.51 18.81
C GLN A 204 21.92 -7.18 18.82
N ALA A 205 22.31 -7.86 17.73
CA ALA A 205 23.66 -8.40 17.57
C ALA A 205 24.74 -7.31 17.47
N ALA A 206 24.39 -6.10 16.99
CA ALA A 206 25.30 -4.96 16.96
C ALA A 206 25.48 -4.26 18.31
N GLU A 207 24.60 -4.50 19.29
CA GLU A 207 24.72 -3.95 20.65
C GLU A 207 25.47 -4.89 21.60
N ASP A 208 25.62 -6.18 21.26
CA ASP A 208 26.33 -7.18 22.07
C ASP A 208 27.82 -7.32 21.67
N ASP A 209 28.22 -6.83 20.50
CA ASP A 209 29.62 -6.71 20.08
C ASP A 209 30.27 -5.42 20.65
N GLY A 210 30.41 -5.41 21.98
CA GLY A 210 31.53 -4.78 22.70
C GLY A 210 31.92 -3.34 22.36
N PHE A 211 31.39 -2.38 23.13
CA PHE A 211 32.21 -1.27 23.60
C PHE A 211 32.50 -1.50 25.08
N GLY A 212 33.56 -2.28 25.32
CA GLY A 212 34.19 -2.36 26.62
C GLY A 212 34.56 -0.95 27.07
N GLU A 213 34.06 -0.61 28.24
CA GLU A 213 34.35 0.59 29.01
C GLU A 213 35.87 0.72 29.21
N GLN A 214 36.53 1.43 28.29
CA GLN A 214 37.89 1.91 28.50
C GLN A 214 37.79 3.31 29.09
N VAL A 215 37.86 3.34 30.42
CA VAL A 215 38.12 4.54 31.21
C VAL A 215 39.42 5.15 30.71
N VAL A 216 39.33 6.27 29.99
CA VAL A 216 40.46 7.15 29.72
C VAL A 216 40.25 8.40 30.57
N GLU A 217 40.89 8.40 31.74
CA GLU A 217 41.22 9.63 32.46
C GLU A 217 42.13 10.47 31.57
N GLY A 218 41.72 11.71 31.29
CA GLY A 218 42.51 12.67 30.53
C GLY A 218 41.96 14.07 30.75
N GLY A 219 42.50 14.72 31.79
CA GLY A 219 42.19 16.09 32.16
C GLY A 219 42.55 17.12 31.09
N GLY A 220 41.81 18.22 31.12
CA GLY A 220 42.05 19.40 30.29
C GLY A 220 41.04 20.47 30.68
N GLU A 221 41.45 21.33 31.62
CA GLU A 221 40.79 22.59 31.94
C GLU A 221 40.91 23.53 30.73
N ASP A 222 39.80 24.01 30.17
CA ASP A 222 39.79 25.25 29.40
C ASP A 222 38.40 25.91 29.40
N GLU A 223 38.43 27.23 29.49
CA GLU A 223 37.36 28.11 29.92
C GLU A 223 36.31 28.42 28.83
N GLY A 224 35.07 28.64 29.28
CA GLY A 224 34.32 29.82 28.85
C GLY A 224 33.69 29.84 27.46
N GLN A 225 32.66 29.02 27.21
CA GLN A 225 31.58 29.40 26.28
C GLN A 225 30.22 28.95 26.81
N VAL A 226 29.39 29.94 27.18
CA VAL A 226 28.00 29.78 27.61
C VAL A 226 27.16 29.41 26.39
N LEU A 227 26.96 28.10 26.16
CA LEU A 227 25.95 27.60 25.24
C LEU A 227 24.57 27.57 25.93
N PRO A 228 23.49 27.94 25.24
CA PRO A 228 22.15 27.83 25.80
C PRO A 228 21.80 26.36 26.01
N VAL A 229 21.39 26.06 27.25
CA VAL A 229 20.90 24.75 27.68
C VAL A 229 19.65 24.40 26.89
N ALA A 230 19.82 23.66 25.80
CA ALA A 230 18.73 22.94 25.15
C ALA A 230 18.34 21.79 26.09
N THR A 231 17.27 21.99 26.85
CA THR A 231 16.60 20.93 27.59
C THR A 231 16.22 19.84 26.59
N LYS A 232 16.97 18.73 26.61
CA LYS A 232 16.59 17.50 25.91
C LYS A 232 15.33 16.97 26.59
N ASP A 233 14.18 17.42 26.12
CA ASP A 233 12.92 16.71 26.34
C ASP A 233 13.10 15.30 25.76
N THR A 234 13.28 14.33 26.65
CA THR A 234 13.34 12.90 26.37
C THR A 234 11.95 12.39 25.96
N ARG A 235 11.27 13.07 25.04
CA ARG A 235 10.11 12.53 24.34
C ARG A 235 10.64 11.41 23.46
N GLN A 236 10.39 10.17 23.86
CA GLN A 236 10.64 8.96 23.06
C GLN A 236 10.24 9.22 21.61
N SER A 237 11.24 9.44 20.75
CA SER A 237 11.00 9.80 19.37
C SER A 237 10.32 8.61 18.71
N ARG A 238 9.04 8.76 18.40
CA ARG A 238 8.25 7.68 17.80
C ARG A 238 8.91 7.20 16.52
N PRO A 239 8.74 5.91 16.17
CA PRO A 239 9.22 5.41 14.89
C PRO A 239 8.60 6.26 13.77
N ARG A 240 9.46 6.90 12.96
CA ARG A 240 9.08 7.82 11.86
C ARG A 240 7.97 7.26 10.96
N GLY A 241 7.90 5.92 10.82
CA GLY A 241 6.86 5.23 10.05
C GLY A 241 5.43 5.51 10.54
N ALA A 242 5.19 5.52 11.85
CA ALA A 242 3.86 5.78 12.41
C ALA A 242 3.40 7.23 12.17
N GLN A 243 4.32 8.19 12.33
CA GLN A 243 4.06 9.60 12.05
C GLN A 243 3.72 9.83 10.58
N ASN A 244 4.48 9.23 9.66
CA ASN A 244 4.23 9.32 8.22
C ASN A 244 2.86 8.73 7.82
N SER A 245 2.43 7.63 8.44
CA SER A 245 1.11 7.03 8.18
C SER A 245 -0.04 7.97 8.58
N ARG A 246 0.08 8.63 9.73
CA ARG A 246 -0.92 9.60 10.21
C ARG A 246 -1.01 10.82 9.31
N VAL A 247 0.14 11.40 8.99
CA VAL A 247 0.24 12.57 8.11
C VAL A 247 -0.32 12.25 6.72
N SER A 248 0.01 11.07 6.16
CA SER A 248 -0.52 10.61 4.87
C SER A 248 -2.04 10.43 4.90
N SER A 249 -2.58 9.84 5.98
CA SER A 249 -4.03 9.66 6.15
C SER A 249 -4.77 11.00 6.24
N LYS A 250 -4.19 11.96 6.98
CA LYS A 250 -4.70 13.34 7.10
C LYS A 250 -4.67 14.08 5.77
N LEU A 251 -3.57 13.94 5.01
CA LEU A 251 -3.45 14.50 3.68
C LEU A 251 -4.52 13.96 2.73
N LYS A 252 -4.69 12.64 2.65
CA LYS A 252 -5.73 12.01 1.82
C LYS A 252 -7.14 12.48 2.20
N ALA A 253 -7.42 12.64 3.50
CA ALA A 253 -8.69 13.16 3.96
C ALA A 253 -8.92 14.60 3.48
N ARG A 254 -7.90 15.47 3.58
CA ARG A 254 -7.98 16.85 3.07
C ARG A 254 -8.14 16.91 1.56
N GLN A 255 -7.44 16.08 0.80
CA GLN A 255 -7.59 16.00 -0.66
C GLN A 255 -9.01 15.61 -1.07
N ARG A 256 -9.66 14.68 -0.36
CA ARG A 256 -11.08 14.37 -0.61
C ARG A 256 -12.00 15.55 -0.32
N LYS A 257 -11.79 16.24 0.81
CA LYS A 257 -12.60 17.42 1.18
C LYS A 257 -12.38 18.60 0.25
N ARG A 258 -11.18 18.72 -0.33
CA ARG A 258 -10.82 19.77 -1.29
C ARG A 258 -11.74 19.76 -2.52
N ALA A 259 -12.10 18.57 -3.02
CA ALA A 259 -12.95 18.41 -4.20
C ALA A 259 -14.29 19.15 -4.11
N HIS A 260 -14.77 19.40 -2.89
CA HIS A 260 -16.05 20.08 -2.64
C HIS A 260 -15.87 21.50 -2.13
N SER A 261 -14.66 22.08 -2.22
CA SER A 261 -14.31 23.37 -1.60
C SER A 261 -13.96 24.45 -2.61
N THR A 262 -13.81 25.68 -2.13
CA THR A 262 -13.33 26.82 -2.92
C THR A 262 -11.84 26.72 -3.26
N TYR A 263 -11.11 25.75 -2.69
CA TYR A 263 -9.68 25.56 -2.88
C TYR A 263 -9.35 24.50 -3.94
N THR A 264 -10.22 24.28 -4.93
CA THR A 264 -10.01 23.33 -6.04
C THR A 264 -8.92 23.79 -7.02
N ASP A 265 -8.69 25.10 -7.14
CA ASP A 265 -7.66 25.70 -7.99
C ASP A 265 -6.26 25.12 -7.71
N ALA A 266 -5.53 24.80 -8.78
CA ALA A 266 -4.19 24.21 -8.77
C ALA A 266 -3.18 25.06 -7.97
N LYS A 267 -3.38 26.38 -7.85
CA LYS A 267 -2.50 27.25 -7.05
C LYS A 267 -2.42 26.83 -5.57
N PHE A 268 -3.43 26.12 -5.07
CA PHE A 268 -3.46 25.60 -3.71
C PHE A 268 -2.85 24.20 -3.56
N ASP A 269 -2.39 23.55 -4.64
CA ASP A 269 -1.85 22.18 -4.61
C ASP A 269 -0.74 22.01 -3.57
N SER A 270 0.11 23.02 -3.41
CA SER A 270 1.20 23.00 -2.45
C SER A 270 0.76 22.96 -0.98
N ALA A 271 -0.50 23.32 -0.67
CA ALA A 271 -1.07 23.11 0.67
C ALA A 271 -1.45 21.65 0.96
N PHE A 272 -1.53 20.82 -0.08
CA PHE A 272 -1.90 19.40 0.00
C PHE A 272 -0.68 18.51 -0.26
N ILE A 273 0.41 18.78 0.47
CA ILE A 273 1.63 17.95 0.52
C ILE A 273 1.90 17.49 1.95
N THR A 274 2.62 16.37 2.11
CA THR A 274 2.95 15.79 3.42
C THR A 274 3.62 16.80 4.36
N ASN A 275 4.60 17.57 3.86
CA ASN A 275 5.35 18.53 4.66
C ASN A 275 4.54 19.76 5.11
N ALA A 276 3.44 20.07 4.43
CA ALA A 276 2.54 21.16 4.81
C ALA A 276 1.50 20.72 5.84
N MET A 277 1.38 19.42 6.14
CA MET A 277 0.48 18.93 7.18
C MET A 277 1.03 19.21 8.57
N SER A 278 0.14 19.44 9.54
CA SER A 278 0.55 19.54 10.94
C SER A 278 0.71 18.15 11.54
N ASP A 279 1.66 18.02 12.46
CA ASP A 279 1.79 16.83 13.30
C ASP A 279 0.57 16.66 14.21
N ASP A 280 0.19 15.40 14.40
CA ASP A 280 -0.89 14.96 15.28
C ASP A 280 -0.25 14.28 16.50
N GLU A 281 -0.39 14.90 17.67
CA GLU A 281 -0.02 14.31 18.96
C GLU A 281 -1.15 13.43 19.49
N ASP A 282 -0.80 12.47 20.35
CA ASP A 282 -1.80 11.68 21.07
C ASP A 282 -2.45 12.58 22.12
N ASP A 283 -3.75 12.44 22.30
CA ASP A 283 -4.45 13.06 23.42
C ASP A 283 -3.83 12.54 24.74
N PRO A 284 -3.22 13.41 25.56
CA PRO A 284 -2.59 12.99 26.82
C PRO A 284 -3.62 12.42 27.81
N ASP A 285 -4.90 12.79 27.67
CA ASP A 285 -5.99 12.35 28.52
C ASP A 285 -6.70 11.10 27.96
N ALA A 286 -6.13 10.45 26.94
CA ALA A 286 -6.72 9.25 26.35
C ALA A 286 -6.76 8.09 27.37
N ILE A 287 -7.97 7.74 27.82
CA ILE A 287 -8.20 6.62 28.74
C ILE A 287 -7.85 5.30 28.03
N PRO A 288 -6.94 4.48 28.59
CA PRO A 288 -6.63 3.17 28.02
C PRO A 288 -7.88 2.28 27.92
N GLY A 289 -8.19 1.79 26.71
CA GLY A 289 -9.31 0.88 26.46
C GLY A 289 -10.59 1.55 25.96
N GLU A 290 -10.71 2.87 26.09
CA GLU A 290 -11.86 3.60 25.56
C GLU A 290 -11.63 3.88 24.07
N GLY A 291 -12.24 3.04 23.24
CA GLY A 291 -12.05 3.02 21.80
C GLY A 291 -12.49 4.30 21.11
N MET A 292 -11.59 5.28 20.99
CA MET A 292 -11.28 6.09 19.80
C MET A 292 -10.25 7.14 20.23
N LYS A 293 -9.00 6.97 19.78
CA LYS A 293 -7.94 7.95 20.05
C LYS A 293 -8.29 9.28 19.38
N LYS A 294 -8.60 10.30 20.17
CA LYS A 294 -8.59 11.68 19.71
C LYS A 294 -7.15 12.05 19.40
N TRP A 295 -6.94 12.81 18.32
CA TRP A 295 -5.64 13.37 17.99
C TRP A 295 -5.64 14.86 18.21
N ILE A 296 -4.57 15.39 18.82
CA ILE A 296 -4.39 16.83 18.98
C ILE A 296 -3.49 17.33 17.85
N SER A 297 -4.04 18.12 16.93
CA SER A 297 -3.30 18.70 15.81
C SER A 297 -2.79 20.08 16.19
N HIS A 298 -1.47 20.23 16.27
CA HIS A 298 -0.81 21.52 16.52
C HIS A 298 -0.45 22.21 15.20
N ALA A 299 -0.99 23.40 14.96
CA ALA A 299 -0.59 24.16 13.78
C ALA A 299 0.79 24.81 14.02
N PRO A 300 1.74 24.71 13.10
CA PRO A 300 2.97 25.50 13.17
C PRO A 300 2.64 26.99 13.05
N ASP A 301 3.32 27.79 13.87
CA ASP A 301 3.16 29.25 13.97
C ASP A 301 3.64 30.02 12.73
N TYR A 302 4.48 29.40 11.89
CA TYR A 302 4.96 30.02 10.64
C TYR A 302 3.88 30.15 9.57
N ARG A 303 2.74 29.43 9.68
CA ARG A 303 1.73 29.38 8.62
C ARG A 303 1.06 30.73 8.40
N SER A 304 0.93 31.11 7.13
CA SER A 304 0.11 32.25 6.72
C SER A 304 -1.35 32.07 7.13
N ASP A 305 -2.08 33.17 7.29
CA ASP A 305 -3.49 33.13 7.66
C ASP A 305 -4.35 32.44 6.60
N ILE A 306 -3.98 32.54 5.32
CA ILE A 306 -4.65 31.83 4.23
C ILE A 306 -4.58 30.30 4.46
N VAL A 307 -3.41 29.75 4.78
CA VAL A 307 -3.26 28.32 5.07
C VAL A 307 -3.99 27.91 6.35
N ARG A 308 -4.01 28.79 7.36
CA ARG A 308 -4.78 28.56 8.60
C ARG A 308 -6.27 28.45 8.28
N VAL A 309 -6.85 29.43 7.57
CA VAL A 309 -8.27 29.44 7.16
C VAL A 309 -8.60 28.24 6.27
N LEU A 310 -7.76 27.92 5.28
CA LEU A 310 -7.90 26.73 4.43
C LEU A 310 -7.97 25.47 5.30
N THR A 311 -7.02 25.30 6.21
CA THR A 311 -6.95 24.12 7.08
C THR A 311 -8.16 24.01 8.01
N ILE A 312 -8.61 25.12 8.59
CA ILE A 312 -9.80 25.18 9.45
C ILE A 312 -11.05 24.80 8.66
N SER A 313 -11.23 25.37 7.47
CA SER A 313 -12.40 25.06 6.63
C SER A 313 -12.46 23.58 6.24
N MET A 314 -11.32 22.93 5.97
CA MET A 314 -11.25 21.48 5.72
C MET A 314 -11.57 20.67 6.96
N HIS A 315 -11.29 21.19 8.15
CA HIS A 315 -11.58 20.49 9.40
C HIS A 315 -13.07 20.59 9.75
N LEU A 316 -13.64 21.80 9.64
CA LEU A 316 -15.03 22.11 9.97
C LEU A 316 -16.05 21.56 8.98
N ARG A 317 -15.71 21.47 7.68
CA ARG A 317 -16.55 20.75 6.72
C ARG A 317 -16.70 19.33 7.23
N GLY A 318 -17.92 19.00 7.66
CA GLY A 318 -18.28 17.69 8.19
C GLY A 318 -17.86 16.56 7.24
N LEU A 319 -17.94 15.33 7.73
CA LEU A 319 -17.74 14.18 6.86
C LEU A 319 -18.70 14.31 5.68
N ILE A 320 -18.16 14.26 4.47
CA ILE A 320 -18.98 14.24 3.25
C ILE A 320 -20.04 13.15 3.49
N PRO A 321 -21.35 13.47 3.46
CA PRO A 321 -22.40 12.65 4.05
C PRO A 321 -22.60 11.26 3.41
N ILE A 322 -21.75 10.86 2.46
CA ILE A 322 -21.98 9.76 1.52
C ILE A 322 -20.85 8.72 1.55
N THR A 323 -20.09 8.59 2.64
CA THR A 323 -19.11 7.48 2.72
C THR A 323 -19.19 6.74 4.04
N ASP A 324 -19.28 5.40 4.00
CA ASP A 324 -19.16 4.48 5.15
C ASP A 324 -17.94 4.75 6.05
N LYS A 325 -16.97 5.50 5.51
CA LYS A 325 -15.75 5.93 6.19
C LYS A 325 -15.99 7.06 7.20
N ALA A 326 -17.20 7.62 7.27
CA ALA A 326 -17.57 8.62 8.26
C ALA A 326 -17.38 8.08 9.70
N LYS A 327 -17.88 6.87 9.97
CA LYS A 327 -17.74 6.21 11.28
C LYS A 327 -16.29 5.83 11.61
N ALA A 328 -15.44 5.64 10.60
CA ALA A 328 -14.02 5.32 10.75
C ALA A 328 -13.12 6.56 10.84
N ALA A 329 -13.67 7.77 10.69
CA ALA A 329 -12.87 8.97 10.69
C ALA A 329 -12.43 9.34 12.11
N THR A 330 -11.12 9.39 12.33
CA THR A 330 -10.59 9.77 13.64
C THR A 330 -10.83 11.25 13.92
N THR A 331 -11.50 11.53 15.05
CA THR A 331 -11.69 12.88 15.58
C THR A 331 -10.34 13.53 15.86
N ARG A 332 -10.17 14.76 15.37
CA ARG A 332 -8.98 15.58 15.66
C ARG A 332 -9.44 16.84 16.36
N ILE A 333 -8.76 17.21 17.43
CA ILE A 333 -8.97 18.45 18.16
C ILE A 333 -7.82 19.39 17.79
N ARG A 334 -8.09 20.68 17.71
CA ARG A 334 -7.05 21.67 17.43
C ARG A 334 -6.32 21.99 18.74
N GLY A 335 -5.02 21.71 18.78
CA GLY A 335 -4.16 22.12 19.89
C GLY A 335 -3.65 23.56 19.71
N ALA A 336 -2.93 24.04 20.73
CA ALA A 336 -2.20 25.30 20.67
C ALA A 336 -1.20 25.32 19.50
N GLU A 337 -0.93 26.50 18.97
CA GLU A 337 0.06 26.65 17.91
C GLU A 337 1.46 26.32 18.44
N LYS A 338 2.23 25.58 17.64
CA LYS A 338 3.60 25.23 17.97
C LYS A 338 4.48 26.45 17.68
N LYS A 339 4.90 27.12 18.75
CA LYS A 339 5.82 28.26 18.69
C LYS A 339 7.19 27.84 18.16
N ASP A 340 7.88 28.78 17.52
CA ASP A 340 9.24 28.65 17.00
C ASP A 340 9.39 27.46 16.03
N SER A 341 8.31 27.15 15.31
CA SER A 341 8.31 26.02 14.40
C SER A 341 9.05 26.37 13.11
N VAL A 342 9.92 25.47 12.65
CA VAL A 342 10.68 25.67 11.42
C VAL A 342 10.11 24.79 10.31
N PRO A 343 9.88 25.31 9.09
CA PRO A 343 9.46 24.51 7.95
C PRO A 343 10.42 23.33 7.69
N LEU A 344 9.88 22.14 7.39
CA LEU A 344 10.68 20.95 7.14
C LEU A 344 11.50 21.09 5.85
N LYS A 345 12.77 20.67 5.88
CA LYS A 345 13.63 20.65 4.70
C LYS A 345 13.18 19.57 3.72
N ALA A 346 12.97 19.95 2.46
CA ALA A 346 12.55 19.03 1.40
C ALA A 346 13.61 18.92 0.31
N LYS A 347 13.90 17.69 -0.12
CA LYS A 347 14.82 17.44 -1.24
C LYS A 347 14.22 17.84 -2.59
N ASN A 348 12.90 17.66 -2.74
CA ASN A 348 12.22 17.85 -4.00
C ASN A 348 11.26 19.05 -3.92
N LEU A 349 11.17 19.80 -5.00
CA LEU A 349 10.28 20.95 -5.12
C LEU A 349 8.81 20.62 -4.78
N LYS A 350 8.33 19.44 -5.23
CA LYS A 350 6.97 18.94 -4.98
C LYS A 350 6.62 18.75 -3.50
N SER A 351 7.62 18.64 -2.63
CA SER A 351 7.43 18.46 -1.18
C SER A 351 7.86 19.67 -0.37
N ARG A 352 8.29 20.75 -1.04
CA ARG A 352 8.78 21.96 -0.37
C ARG A 352 7.61 22.92 -0.12
N ILE A 353 7.68 23.65 0.98
CA ILE A 353 6.66 24.64 1.34
C ILE A 353 6.84 25.88 0.43
N ARG A 354 5.73 26.49 0.01
CA ARG A 354 5.72 27.71 -0.81
C ARG A 354 5.69 28.97 0.05
N ALA A 355 6.22 30.08 -0.45
CA ALA A 355 6.29 31.35 0.25
C ALA A 355 4.91 31.82 0.74
N TRP A 356 3.86 31.73 -0.09
CA TRP A 356 2.49 32.12 0.30
C TRP A 356 1.94 31.34 1.50
N GLN A 357 2.52 30.17 1.81
CA GLN A 357 2.11 29.33 2.93
C GLN A 357 2.72 29.78 4.27
N VAL A 358 3.67 30.70 4.24
CA VAL A 358 4.42 31.22 5.38
C VAL A 358 4.04 32.69 5.60
N LYS A 359 4.02 33.16 6.84
CA LYS A 359 3.81 34.59 7.14
C LYS A 359 4.96 35.41 6.54
N GLN A 360 4.64 36.54 5.91
CA GLN A 360 5.63 37.38 5.24
C GLN A 360 6.69 37.90 6.22
N GLU A 361 6.27 38.38 7.39
CA GLU A 361 7.16 38.87 8.46
C GLU A 361 8.23 37.84 8.86
N LEU A 362 7.87 36.55 8.88
CA LEU A 362 8.82 35.48 9.20
C LEU A 362 9.75 35.14 8.03
N LEU A 363 9.28 35.29 6.78
CA LEU A 363 10.14 35.13 5.61
C LEU A 363 11.19 36.23 5.53
N ASP A 364 10.81 37.47 5.85
CA ASP A 364 11.71 38.63 5.83
C ASP A 364 12.82 38.48 6.88
N VAL A 365 12.49 37.96 8.08
CA VAL A 365 13.49 37.66 9.13
C VAL A 365 14.32 36.39 8.81
N ASN A 366 13.75 35.45 8.04
CA ASN A 366 14.36 34.14 7.79
C ASN A 366 14.61 33.86 6.30
N GLU A 367 15.28 34.78 5.60
CA GLU A 367 15.61 34.63 4.17
C GLU A 367 16.37 33.32 3.87
N HIS A 368 17.16 32.83 4.83
CA HIS A 368 17.89 31.57 4.74
C HIS A 368 16.99 30.32 4.54
N TRP A 369 15.68 30.43 4.73
CA TRP A 369 14.73 29.34 4.42
C TRP A 369 14.62 29.06 2.92
N PHE A 370 14.86 30.06 2.07
CA PHE A 370 14.94 29.85 0.62
C PHE A 370 16.20 29.09 0.24
N THR A 371 17.36 29.51 0.75
CA THR A 371 18.66 28.90 0.41
C THR A 371 18.83 27.51 1.01
N SER A 372 18.25 27.25 2.19
CA SER A 372 18.32 25.94 2.86
C SER A 372 17.41 24.87 2.24
N GLY A 373 16.57 25.23 1.26
CA GLY A 373 15.61 24.32 0.61
C GLY A 373 14.42 23.95 1.48
N ARG A 374 14.04 24.82 2.43
CA ARG A 374 12.86 24.65 3.28
C ARG A 374 11.62 25.29 2.64
N VAL A 375 11.80 26.49 2.10
CA VAL A 375 10.77 27.26 1.41
C VAL A 375 11.20 27.50 -0.04
N THR A 376 10.25 27.66 -0.95
CA THR A 376 10.50 28.13 -2.31
C THR A 376 9.44 29.14 -2.72
N LYS A 377 9.75 29.97 -3.72
CA LYS A 377 8.81 30.88 -4.36
C LYS A 377 7.51 30.16 -4.74
N SER A 378 6.42 30.91 -4.73
CA SER A 378 5.05 30.41 -4.88
C SER A 378 4.72 30.03 -6.32
N GLY A 379 5.24 30.81 -7.28
CA GLY A 379 4.97 30.68 -8.71
C GLY A 379 3.97 31.70 -9.24
N MET A 380 3.76 31.70 -10.55
CA MET A 380 2.99 32.72 -11.27
C MET A 380 1.53 32.81 -10.82
N ALA A 381 0.95 31.68 -10.42
CA ALA A 381 -0.43 31.63 -9.92
C ALA A 381 -0.64 32.44 -8.62
N TRP A 382 0.44 32.85 -7.95
CA TRP A 382 0.44 33.70 -6.76
C TRP A 382 1.04 35.09 -7.01
N GLY A 383 1.28 35.46 -8.27
CA GLY A 383 1.81 36.77 -8.65
C GLY A 383 3.34 36.86 -8.70
N ASP A 384 4.06 35.74 -8.54
CA ASP A 384 5.51 35.73 -8.81
C ASP A 384 5.77 35.86 -10.33
N PRO A 385 6.91 36.46 -10.75
CA PRO A 385 7.20 36.64 -12.17
C PRO A 385 7.42 35.34 -12.93
N GLU A 386 7.89 34.30 -12.26
CA GLU A 386 8.25 33.01 -12.87
C GLU A 386 7.85 31.86 -11.95
N ASP A 387 7.50 30.72 -12.56
CA ASP A 387 7.28 29.50 -11.81
C ASP A 387 8.61 28.91 -11.31
N PRO A 388 8.65 28.40 -10.08
CA PRO A 388 9.87 27.82 -9.53
C PRO A 388 10.26 26.60 -10.33
N GLU A 389 11.42 26.65 -10.97
CA GLU A 389 11.94 25.53 -11.75
C GLU A 389 12.21 24.31 -10.85
N PRO A 390 11.83 23.10 -11.29
CA PRO A 390 12.27 21.90 -10.61
C PRO A 390 13.80 21.87 -10.70
N GLU A 391 14.48 22.04 -9.55
CA GLU A 391 15.92 21.80 -9.46
C GLU A 391 16.20 20.48 -10.16
N SER A 392 16.87 20.54 -11.32
CA SER A 392 17.19 19.36 -12.11
C SER A 392 17.79 18.38 -11.14
N GLU A 393 17.12 17.25 -10.90
CA GLU A 393 17.58 16.27 -9.91
C GLU A 393 19.03 16.03 -10.25
N LYS A 394 19.95 16.55 -9.42
CA LYS A 394 21.38 16.34 -9.61
C LYS A 394 21.49 14.84 -9.55
N LYS A 395 21.49 14.20 -10.74
CA LYS A 395 21.64 12.77 -10.90
C LYS A 395 22.83 12.50 -10.03
N ARG A 396 22.59 11.83 -8.88
CA ARG A 396 23.66 11.49 -7.96
C ARG A 396 24.73 10.95 -8.88
N LYS A 397 25.86 11.66 -8.99
CA LYS A 397 26.99 11.18 -9.78
C LYS A 397 27.16 9.77 -9.24
N HIS A 398 26.81 8.81 -10.08
CA HIS A 398 27.06 7.43 -9.76
C HIS A 398 28.57 7.40 -9.93
N ASP A 399 29.27 7.77 -8.87
CA ASP A 399 30.72 7.82 -8.87
C ASP A 399 31.18 6.51 -9.47
N GLY A 400 32.03 6.64 -10.48
CA GLY A 400 32.35 5.58 -11.41
C GLY A 400 32.66 4.27 -10.69
N GLU A 401 32.16 3.19 -11.27
CA GLU A 401 33.04 2.09 -11.69
C GLU A 401 34.26 1.86 -10.79
N GLY A 402 34.05 1.42 -9.53
CA GLY A 402 35.18 1.18 -8.64
C GLY A 402 34.88 0.56 -7.28
N SER A 403 33.74 0.83 -6.65
CA SER A 403 33.46 0.28 -5.31
C SER A 403 32.27 -0.67 -5.28
N LYS A 404 32.53 -1.92 -5.68
CA LYS A 404 31.74 -3.08 -5.25
C LYS A 404 31.94 -3.31 -3.75
N ARG A 405 31.47 -2.39 -2.89
CA ARG A 405 31.37 -2.65 -1.44
C ARG A 405 29.95 -3.10 -1.12
N GLY A 406 29.82 -4.38 -0.77
CA GLY A 406 28.74 -4.85 0.11
C GLY A 406 27.45 -5.33 -0.53
N LYS A 407 27.45 -5.91 -1.75
CA LYS A 407 26.48 -6.98 -2.00
C LYS A 407 27.07 -8.24 -1.38
N GLY A 408 26.38 -8.77 -0.37
CA GLY A 408 26.75 -9.99 0.34
C GLY A 408 27.37 -11.01 -0.60
N LYS A 409 28.55 -11.48 -0.20
CA LYS A 409 29.36 -12.48 -0.87
C LYS A 409 28.49 -13.71 -1.13
N LYS A 410 27.75 -13.73 -2.25
CA LYS A 410 27.31 -14.98 -2.85
C LYS A 410 28.61 -15.72 -3.08
N ARG A 411 28.86 -16.78 -2.28
CA ARG A 411 29.98 -17.69 -2.49
C ARG A 411 30.01 -17.95 -4.00
N ALA A 412 31.14 -17.69 -4.64
CA ALA A 412 31.35 -18.15 -6.00
C ALA A 412 31.12 -19.66 -5.90
N ILE A 413 29.96 -20.12 -6.39
CA ILE A 413 29.72 -21.53 -6.53
C ILE A 413 30.76 -21.94 -7.54
N ASP A 414 31.71 -22.73 -7.07
CA ASP A 414 32.78 -23.30 -7.85
C ASP A 414 32.14 -24.02 -9.03
N ARG A 415 32.22 -23.41 -10.21
CA ARG A 415 31.65 -23.96 -11.44
C ARG A 415 32.40 -25.20 -11.90
N SER A 416 33.60 -25.47 -11.35
CA SER A 416 34.36 -26.67 -11.67
C SER A 416 33.61 -27.94 -11.27
N ALA A 417 32.85 -27.92 -10.17
CA ALA A 417 32.04 -29.05 -9.76
C ALA A 417 30.88 -29.32 -10.74
N VAL A 418 30.23 -28.25 -11.23
CA VAL A 418 29.12 -28.37 -12.20
C VAL A 418 29.62 -28.82 -13.58
N GLU A 419 30.79 -28.33 -14.00
CA GLU A 419 31.43 -28.75 -15.26
C GLU A 419 31.92 -30.20 -15.17
N LYS A 420 32.48 -30.63 -14.03
CA LYS A 420 32.87 -32.03 -13.81
C LYS A 420 31.67 -32.97 -13.79
N SER A 421 30.58 -32.61 -13.10
CA SER A 421 29.35 -33.40 -13.13
C SER A 421 28.69 -33.43 -14.51
N ARG A 422 28.81 -32.36 -15.32
CA ARG A 422 28.35 -32.39 -16.72
C ARG A 422 29.18 -33.32 -17.58
N ALA A 423 30.51 -33.30 -17.42
CA ALA A 423 31.40 -34.19 -18.17
C ALA A 423 31.18 -35.67 -17.82
N GLU A 424 31.04 -35.99 -16.53
CA GLU A 424 30.71 -37.36 -16.09
C GLU A 424 29.35 -37.83 -16.62
N LEU A 425 28.37 -36.92 -16.73
CA LEU A 425 27.05 -37.24 -17.26
C LEU A 425 27.07 -37.43 -18.78
N ASP A 426 27.86 -36.65 -19.52
CA ASP A 426 28.07 -36.82 -20.96
C ASP A 426 28.78 -38.15 -21.27
N GLU A 427 29.76 -38.53 -20.45
CA GLU A 427 30.47 -39.81 -20.56
C GLU A 427 29.54 -40.99 -20.27
N LEU A 428 28.70 -40.89 -19.23
CA LEU A 428 27.71 -41.93 -18.90
C LEU A 428 26.64 -42.10 -19.99
N LEU A 429 26.29 -41.01 -20.68
CA LEU A 429 25.28 -41.05 -21.74
C LEU A 429 25.88 -41.42 -23.11
N ASN A 430 27.20 -41.59 -23.25
CA ASN A 430 27.87 -41.82 -24.54
C ASN A 430 27.44 -40.82 -25.64
N GLY A 431 27.05 -39.60 -25.25
CA GLY A 431 26.52 -38.58 -26.16
C GLY A 431 25.06 -38.75 -26.59
N GLU A 432 24.29 -39.69 -26.01
CA GLU A 432 22.85 -39.78 -26.20
C GLU A 432 22.11 -38.72 -25.36
N ASP A 433 21.06 -38.13 -25.91
CA ASP A 433 20.28 -37.10 -25.20
C ASP A 433 19.59 -37.74 -23.98
N MET A 434 19.72 -37.12 -22.81
CA MET A 434 19.12 -37.61 -21.56
C MET A 434 17.60 -37.80 -21.70
N ASN A 435 16.96 -37.01 -22.57
CA ASN A 435 15.53 -37.15 -22.85
C ASN A 435 15.18 -38.43 -23.64
N THR A 436 16.09 -38.92 -24.49
CA THR A 436 15.86 -40.18 -25.22
C THR A 436 15.96 -41.41 -24.33
N VAL A 437 16.84 -41.39 -23.32
CA VAL A 437 16.99 -42.48 -22.34
C VAL A 437 15.75 -42.58 -21.44
N LEU A 438 15.17 -41.45 -21.05
CA LEU A 438 13.99 -41.41 -20.18
C LEU A 438 12.68 -41.87 -20.86
N THR A 439 12.64 -41.90 -22.19
CA THR A 439 11.45 -42.34 -22.95
C THR A 439 11.40 -43.82 -23.26
N LEU A 440 12.44 -44.60 -22.94
CA LEU A 440 12.50 -46.04 -23.23
C LEU A 440 11.95 -46.94 -22.11
N GLU A 441 11.52 -46.38 -20.97
CA GLU A 441 10.94 -47.14 -19.84
C GLU A 441 9.45 -46.85 -19.56
N THR A 442 8.72 -46.28 -20.52
CA THR A 442 7.24 -46.21 -20.49
C THR A 442 6.66 -46.94 -21.67
#